data_AF-A0A6I4MEH3-F1
#
_entry.id   AF-A0A6I4MEH3-F1
#
_cell.length_a   1.000
_cell.length_b   1.000
_cell.length_c   1.000
_cell.angle_alpha   90.00
_cell.angle_beta   90.00
_cell.angle_gamma   90.00
#
_symmetry.space_group_name_H-M   'P 1'
#
loop_
_entity.id
_entity.type
_entity.pdbx_description
1 polymer ?
#
loop_
_entity_poly.entity_id
_entity_poly.type
_entity_poly.pdbx_seq_one_letter_code
_entity_poly.pdbx_strand_id
1 'polypeptide(L)'
;MNCRPKTVNLRRLASHPARRLGRLLSAGRPARPLMARAFGHPQGVGLLGPGTDGLLRTLFVDAVVDRSRTTEVVLTHTDLERLFPEDIDQFLVEHYDSGLNVTATLEDAIERLEDRAANWNSHETATRSPILWLAAPGEDADVVHDTLCSLDGADIIAIFRGAWPYGPTHLVDADGPRQVPSQLELLSASEAIGKLTASP
;
A
#
# COMPACT_ATOMS: atom_id res chain seq x y z
N MET A 1 -1.88 23.87 0.81
CA MET A 1 -0.60 24.06 0.09
C MET A 1 -0.56 23.09 -1.07
N ASN A 2 -0.32 23.54 -2.30
CA ASN A 2 -0.23 22.65 -3.46
C ASN A 2 1.20 22.13 -3.57
N CYS A 3 1.40 20.81 -3.49
CA CYS A 3 2.70 20.18 -3.78
C CYS A 3 3.04 20.49 -5.26
N ARG A 4 4.00 21.41 -5.47
CA ARG A 4 4.45 21.80 -6.80
C ARG A 4 5.55 20.83 -7.25
N PRO A 5 5.41 20.17 -8.41
CA PRO A 5 6.48 19.33 -8.94
C PRO A 5 7.67 20.20 -9.36
N LYS A 6 8.89 19.75 -9.02
CA LYS A 6 10.13 20.34 -9.52
C LYS A 6 10.38 19.84 -10.96
N THR A 7 10.34 20.75 -11.91
CA THR A 7 10.56 20.48 -13.34
C THR A 7 12.02 20.09 -13.61
N VAL A 8 12.25 18.87 -14.12
CA VAL A 8 13.56 18.44 -14.64
C VAL A 8 13.55 18.53 -16.17
N ASN A 9 14.60 19.14 -16.73
CA ASN A 9 14.79 19.39 -18.16
C ASN A 9 15.08 18.09 -18.94
N LEU A 10 14.30 17.83 -19.99
CA LEU A 10 14.51 16.76 -20.98
C LEU A 10 15.31 17.28 -22.18
N ARG A 11 16.49 16.72 -22.45
CA ARG A 11 17.12 16.76 -23.79
C ARG A 11 17.85 15.47 -24.18
N ARG A 12 17.34 14.91 -25.29
CA ARG A 12 17.99 14.21 -26.43
C ARG A 12 18.43 12.74 -26.33
N LEU A 13 17.59 11.89 -26.94
CA LEU A 13 17.81 11.04 -28.14
C LEU A 13 19.26 10.69 -28.56
N ALA A 14 19.57 9.40 -28.66
CA ALA A 14 19.95 8.74 -29.92
C ALA A 14 19.94 7.19 -29.81
N SER A 15 19.46 6.58 -30.88
CA SER A 15 19.25 5.16 -31.22
C SER A 15 20.55 4.35 -31.45
N HIS A 16 20.50 3.02 -31.32
CA HIS A 16 20.91 1.99 -32.32
C HIS A 16 20.62 0.53 -31.83
N PRO A 17 20.58 -0.49 -32.74
CA PRO A 17 19.60 -1.59 -32.66
C PRO A 17 20.14 -2.99 -32.30
N ALA A 18 19.16 -3.88 -32.05
CA ALA A 18 19.12 -5.32 -32.31
C ALA A 18 20.11 -6.27 -31.61
N ARG A 19 19.60 -6.97 -30.59
CA ARG A 19 19.92 -8.39 -30.36
C ARG A 19 18.63 -9.19 -30.19
N ARG A 20 18.47 -10.16 -31.08
CA ARG A 20 17.33 -11.06 -31.22
C ARG A 20 17.54 -12.30 -30.36
N LEU A 21 16.41 -12.79 -29.82
CA LEU A 21 16.09 -14.18 -29.49
C LEU A 21 16.76 -14.84 -28.28
N GLY A 22 15.93 -15.05 -27.24
CA GLY A 22 16.19 -16.04 -26.21
C GLY A 22 15.31 -15.93 -24.97
N ARG A 23 13.97 -15.92 -25.09
CA ARG A 23 13.01 -16.29 -24.02
C ARG A 23 11.56 -16.21 -24.53
N LEU A 24 11.16 -17.24 -25.27
CA LEU A 24 9.78 -17.70 -25.18
C LEU A 24 9.73 -18.75 -24.06
N LEU A 25 8.61 -18.80 -23.33
CA LEU A 25 8.28 -19.66 -22.18
C LEU A 25 8.36 -18.99 -20.79
N SER A 26 7.58 -17.95 -20.62
CA SER A 26 6.46 -17.95 -19.67
C SER A 26 5.66 -16.69 -19.97
N ALA A 27 4.59 -16.81 -20.75
CA ALA A 27 3.55 -15.80 -20.74
C ALA A 27 2.86 -15.91 -19.37
N GLY A 28 3.53 -15.38 -18.35
CA GLY A 28 2.99 -15.27 -17.01
C GLY A 28 1.67 -14.55 -17.13
N ARG A 29 0.63 -15.10 -16.50
CA ARG A 29 -0.67 -14.44 -16.38
C ARG A 29 -0.38 -13.00 -15.94
N PRO A 30 -0.92 -11.97 -16.63
CA PRO A 30 -0.66 -10.59 -16.24
C PRO A 30 -1.07 -10.45 -14.78
N ALA A 31 -0.13 -10.01 -13.94
CA ALA A 31 -0.36 -9.89 -12.51
C ALA A 31 -1.58 -8.97 -12.31
N ARG A 32 -2.62 -9.48 -11.64
CA ARG A 32 -3.83 -8.70 -11.35
C ARG A 32 -3.43 -7.44 -10.58
N PRO A 33 -3.86 -6.22 -10.95
CA PRO A 33 -3.51 -5.00 -10.21
C PRO A 33 -3.91 -5.13 -8.74
N LEU A 34 -3.00 -4.73 -7.84
CA LEU A 34 -3.25 -4.65 -6.40
C LEU A 34 -4.54 -3.84 -6.17
N MET A 35 -5.48 -4.39 -5.41
CA MET A 35 -6.81 -3.80 -5.21
C MET A 35 -6.71 -2.40 -4.60
N ALA A 36 -5.73 -2.17 -3.72
CA ALA A 36 -5.50 -0.87 -3.09
C ALA A 36 -5.21 0.25 -4.12
N ARG A 37 -4.68 -0.07 -5.31
CA ARG A 37 -4.46 0.93 -6.37
C ARG A 37 -5.76 1.54 -6.90
N ALA A 38 -6.89 0.84 -6.80
CA ALA A 38 -8.18 1.39 -7.19
C ALA A 38 -8.61 2.58 -6.31
N PHE A 39 -8.01 2.71 -5.13
CA PHE A 39 -8.25 3.79 -4.16
C PHE A 39 -7.08 4.77 -4.08
N GLY A 40 -5.95 4.49 -4.73
CA GLY A 40 -4.72 5.26 -4.56
C GLY A 40 -4.85 6.71 -5.06
N HIS A 41 -4.28 7.64 -4.29
CA HIS A 41 -4.09 9.03 -4.68
C HIS A 41 -2.69 9.48 -4.25
N PRO A 42 -1.98 10.35 -5.00
CA PRO A 42 -0.62 10.78 -4.66
C PRO A 42 -0.49 11.41 -3.27
N GLN A 43 -1.55 12.05 -2.79
CA GLN A 43 -1.58 12.67 -1.46
C GLN A 43 -2.17 11.75 -0.39
N GLY A 44 -2.42 10.48 -0.69
CA GLY A 44 -3.18 9.56 0.16
C GLY A 44 -4.68 9.77 0.09
N VAL A 45 -5.42 8.82 0.67
CA VAL A 45 -6.89 8.83 0.72
C VAL A 45 -7.42 8.53 2.11
N GLY A 46 -8.56 9.11 2.45
CA GLY A 46 -9.31 8.79 3.66
C GLY A 46 -10.42 7.77 3.39
N LEU A 47 -10.76 6.96 4.39
CA LEU A 47 -11.90 6.04 4.38
C LEU A 47 -12.81 6.30 5.57
N LEU A 48 -14.10 6.50 5.32
CA LEU A 48 -15.13 6.76 6.33
C LEU A 48 -16.33 5.81 6.16
N GLY A 49 -16.89 5.37 7.27
CA GLY A 49 -18.14 4.59 7.29
C GLY A 49 -18.00 3.22 7.94
N PRO A 50 -19.12 2.49 8.09
CA PRO A 50 -19.16 1.23 8.81
C PRO A 50 -18.36 0.10 8.15
N GLY A 51 -18.12 0.16 6.82
CA GLY A 51 -17.36 -0.86 6.10
C GLY A 51 -15.85 -0.62 6.05
N THR A 52 -15.34 0.49 6.62
CA THR A 52 -13.93 0.88 6.49
C THR A 52 -12.97 -0.22 6.96
N ASP A 53 -13.20 -0.79 8.14
CA ASP A 53 -12.30 -1.82 8.67
C ASP A 53 -12.36 -3.10 7.82
N GLY A 54 -13.53 -3.45 7.27
CA GLY A 54 -13.67 -4.58 6.35
C GLY A 54 -12.94 -4.36 5.02
N LEU A 55 -12.95 -3.13 4.51
CA LEU A 55 -12.20 -2.77 3.31
C LEU A 55 -10.69 -2.83 3.60
N LEU A 56 -10.23 -2.23 4.70
CA LEU A 56 -8.82 -2.26 5.10
C LEU A 56 -8.29 -3.69 5.27
N ARG A 57 -9.05 -4.59 5.91
CA ARG A 57 -8.72 -6.03 5.97
C ARG A 57 -8.61 -6.64 4.58
N THR A 58 -9.55 -6.31 3.69
CA THR A 58 -9.55 -6.84 2.31
C THR A 58 -8.30 -6.39 1.54
N LEU A 59 -7.91 -5.13 1.66
CA LEU A 59 -6.71 -4.58 1.03
C LEU A 59 -5.43 -5.15 1.65
N PHE A 60 -5.40 -5.32 2.98
CA PHE A 60 -4.30 -5.97 3.68
C PHE A 60 -4.12 -7.42 3.19
N VAL A 61 -5.19 -8.21 3.18
CA VAL A 61 -5.16 -9.61 2.72
C VAL A 61 -4.74 -9.69 1.25
N ASP A 62 -5.28 -8.84 0.37
CA ASP A 62 -4.88 -8.80 -1.05
C ASP A 62 -3.38 -8.51 -1.22
N ALA A 63 -2.83 -7.58 -0.44
CA ALA A 63 -1.42 -7.22 -0.49
C ALA A 63 -0.49 -8.31 0.06
N VAL A 64 -0.88 -8.97 1.15
CA VAL A 64 -0.05 -9.96 1.85
C VAL A 64 -0.13 -11.34 1.20
N VAL A 65 -1.29 -11.72 0.66
CA VAL A 65 -1.53 -13.07 0.08
C VAL A 65 -1.16 -13.16 -1.40
N ASP A 66 -1.22 -12.06 -2.18
CA ASP A 66 -0.88 -12.10 -3.61
C ASP A 66 0.63 -12.28 -3.86
N ARG A 67 1.09 -13.54 -3.86
CA ARG A 67 2.49 -13.93 -4.11
C ARG A 67 3.01 -13.64 -5.51
N SER A 68 2.13 -13.26 -6.43
CA SER A 68 2.61 -12.80 -7.74
C SER A 68 3.29 -11.44 -7.67
N ARG A 69 3.19 -10.75 -6.51
CA ARG A 69 3.72 -9.43 -6.24
C ARG A 69 4.46 -9.41 -4.90
N THR A 70 5.62 -8.77 -4.87
CA THR A 70 6.22 -8.32 -3.62
C THR A 70 5.58 -6.97 -3.29
N THR A 71 4.54 -6.96 -2.46
CA THR A 71 3.97 -5.72 -1.91
C THR A 71 4.48 -5.57 -0.49
N GLU A 72 5.07 -4.43 -0.18
CA GLU A 72 5.43 -4.11 1.21
C GLU A 72 4.21 -3.48 1.87
N VAL A 73 3.81 -3.98 3.04
CA VAL A 73 2.74 -3.41 3.84
C VAL A 73 3.35 -2.77 5.07
N VAL A 74 2.98 -1.53 5.36
CA VAL A 74 3.43 -0.78 6.54
C VAL A 74 2.20 -0.35 7.33
N LEU A 75 2.18 -0.64 8.63
CA LEU A 75 1.14 -0.22 9.58
C LEU A 75 1.65 -0.30 11.02
N THR A 76 0.93 0.33 11.95
CA THR A 76 1.26 0.24 13.38
C THR A 76 0.66 -1.03 14.03
N HIS A 77 1.20 -1.47 15.17
CA HIS A 77 0.59 -2.52 15.99
C HIS A 77 -0.85 -2.15 16.37
N THR A 78 -1.11 -0.90 16.77
CA THR A 78 -2.47 -0.44 17.11
C THR A 78 -3.43 -0.54 15.92
N ASP A 79 -2.98 -0.23 14.70
CA ASP A 79 -3.80 -0.40 13.51
C ASP A 79 -4.00 -1.88 13.16
N LEU A 80 -2.98 -2.72 13.36
CA LEU A 80 -3.06 -4.16 13.14
C LEU A 80 -4.06 -4.82 14.10
N GLU A 81 -3.94 -4.59 15.41
CA GLU A 81 -4.86 -5.10 16.45
C GLU A 81 -6.31 -4.65 16.18
N ARG A 82 -6.50 -3.43 15.68
CA ARG A 82 -7.83 -2.94 15.28
C ARG A 82 -8.40 -3.74 14.11
N LEU A 83 -7.57 -4.02 13.10
CA LEU A 83 -7.98 -4.83 11.95
C LEU A 83 -8.19 -6.28 12.38
N PHE A 84 -7.40 -6.80 13.30
CA PHE A 84 -7.41 -8.18 13.72
C PHE A 84 -7.37 -8.28 15.25
N PRO A 85 -8.52 -8.17 15.92
CA PRO A 85 -8.59 -8.17 17.38
C PRO A 85 -8.33 -9.54 18.03
N GLU A 86 -8.02 -10.57 17.23
CA GLU A 86 -7.59 -11.89 17.71
C GLU A 86 -6.05 -11.92 17.69
N ASP A 87 -5.43 -12.68 18.60
CA ASP A 87 -3.96 -12.80 18.75
C ASP A 87 -3.27 -13.46 17.54
N ILE A 88 -3.36 -12.86 16.36
CA ILE A 88 -2.75 -13.34 15.11
C ILE A 88 -1.44 -12.63 14.79
N ASP A 89 -1.12 -11.56 15.52
CA ASP A 89 0.05 -10.70 15.26
C ASP A 89 1.33 -11.52 15.17
N GLN A 90 1.55 -12.41 16.12
CA GLN A 90 2.72 -13.29 16.11
C GLN A 90 2.74 -14.22 14.88
N PHE A 91 1.59 -14.79 14.52
CA PHE A 91 1.49 -15.62 13.31
C PHE A 91 1.82 -14.82 12.05
N LEU A 92 1.30 -13.60 11.93
CA LEU A 92 1.52 -12.76 10.76
C LEU A 92 2.99 -12.34 10.61
N VAL A 93 3.62 -11.93 11.71
CA VAL A 93 5.04 -11.57 11.71
C VAL A 93 5.89 -12.78 11.32
N GLU A 94 5.62 -13.96 11.88
CA GLU A 94 6.41 -15.17 11.59
C GLU A 94 6.26 -15.68 10.15
N HIS A 95 5.08 -15.52 9.53
CA HIS A 95 4.78 -16.12 8.22
C HIS A 95 4.93 -15.16 7.04
N TYR A 96 4.86 -13.84 7.27
CA TYR A 96 4.87 -12.82 6.22
C TYR A 96 6.03 -11.80 6.34
N ASP A 97 7.06 -12.13 7.12
CA ASP A 97 8.21 -11.30 7.51
C ASP A 97 8.89 -10.52 6.36
N SER A 98 8.91 -11.08 5.14
CA SER A 98 9.60 -10.43 4.01
C SER A 98 8.89 -9.20 3.42
N GLY A 99 7.61 -8.97 3.75
CA GLY A 99 6.81 -7.88 3.18
C GLY A 99 5.93 -7.13 4.17
N LEU A 100 5.68 -7.70 5.36
CA LEU A 100 4.87 -7.07 6.40
C LEU A 100 5.75 -6.31 7.40
N ASN A 101 5.51 -5.02 7.56
CA ASN A 101 6.25 -4.13 8.45
C ASN A 101 5.30 -3.55 9.48
N VAL A 102 5.29 -4.15 10.66
CA VAL A 102 4.49 -3.67 11.80
C VAL A 102 5.40 -2.83 12.69
N THR A 103 5.02 -1.57 12.90
CA THR A 103 5.79 -0.62 13.73
C THR A 103 5.10 -0.32 15.05
N ALA A 104 5.85 0.13 16.05
CA ALA A 104 5.27 0.49 17.33
C ALA A 104 4.48 1.81 17.24
N THR A 105 4.99 2.78 16.48
CA THR A 105 4.38 4.11 16.33
C THR A 105 4.23 4.54 14.87
N LEU A 106 3.47 5.62 14.67
CA LEU A 106 3.36 6.29 13.37
C LEU A 106 4.69 6.92 12.94
N GLU A 107 5.46 7.46 13.90
CA GLU A 107 6.79 8.02 13.66
C GLU A 107 7.74 6.94 13.11
N ASP A 108 7.78 5.75 13.73
CA ASP A 108 8.58 4.62 13.24
C ASP A 108 8.16 4.18 11.82
N ALA A 109 6.85 4.24 11.52
CA ALA A 109 6.36 3.94 10.17
C ALA A 109 6.87 4.97 9.15
N ILE A 110 6.86 6.25 9.51
CA ILE A 110 7.39 7.34 8.68
C ILE A 110 8.89 7.16 8.47
N GLU A 111 9.67 6.96 9.53
CA GLU A 111 11.13 6.75 9.45
C GLU A 111 11.44 5.57 8.51
N ARG A 112 10.70 4.46 8.64
CA ARG A 112 10.87 3.31 7.77
C ARG A 112 10.61 3.62 6.30
N LEU A 113 9.57 4.40 5.99
CA LEU A 113 9.26 4.81 4.62
C LEU A 113 10.35 5.73 4.04
N GLU A 114 10.89 6.63 4.87
CA GLU A 114 11.98 7.52 4.49
C GLU A 114 13.29 6.76 4.23
N ASP A 115 13.68 5.86 5.13
CA ASP A 115 14.83 4.97 4.96
C ASP A 115 14.71 4.11 3.70
N ARG A 116 13.51 3.57 3.48
CA ARG A 116 13.19 2.77 2.30
C ARG A 116 13.41 3.55 1.01
N ALA A 117 12.98 4.81 0.96
CA ALA A 117 13.16 5.70 -0.17
C ALA A 117 14.61 6.16 -0.35
N ALA A 118 15.34 6.43 0.73
CA ALA A 118 16.76 6.77 0.70
C ALA A 118 17.61 5.64 0.12
N ASN A 119 17.32 4.39 0.52
CA ASN A 119 18.00 3.20 0.02
C ASN A 119 17.81 2.98 -1.50
N TRP A 120 16.66 3.40 -2.05
CA TRP A 120 16.39 3.33 -3.49
C TRP A 120 17.22 4.30 -4.32
N ASN A 121 17.43 5.52 -3.82
CA ASN A 121 18.26 6.50 -4.53
C ASN A 121 19.73 6.02 -4.69
N SER A 122 20.12 4.98 -3.95
CA SER A 122 21.45 4.39 -3.97
C SER A 122 21.59 3.16 -4.89
N HIS A 123 20.50 2.51 -5.32
CA HIS A 123 20.54 1.25 -6.08
C HIS A 123 19.72 1.32 -7.39
N GLU A 124 20.38 1.67 -8.48
CA GLU A 124 19.77 2.09 -9.76
C GLU A 124 19.06 0.98 -10.60
N THR A 125 18.92 -0.26 -10.10
CA THR A 125 18.48 -1.40 -10.96
C THR A 125 17.48 -2.39 -10.35
N ALA A 126 17.02 -2.21 -9.10
CA ALA A 126 16.02 -3.09 -8.51
C ALA A 126 14.58 -2.68 -8.90
N THR A 127 13.76 -3.64 -9.33
CA THR A 127 12.32 -3.45 -9.55
C THR A 127 11.66 -2.96 -8.26
N ARG A 128 10.91 -1.85 -8.32
CA ARG A 128 10.23 -1.28 -7.16
C ARG A 128 9.01 -2.12 -6.79
N SER A 129 8.99 -2.60 -5.55
CA SER A 129 7.80 -3.14 -4.90
C SER A 129 6.90 -1.98 -4.49
N PRO A 130 5.59 -1.99 -4.80
CA PRO A 130 4.68 -0.99 -4.25
C PRO A 130 4.61 -1.13 -2.74
N ILE A 131 4.43 0.00 -2.06
CA ILE A 131 4.21 0.05 -0.62
C ILE A 131 2.75 0.37 -0.36
N LEU A 132 2.04 -0.49 0.37
CA LEU A 132 0.74 -0.19 0.95
C LEU A 132 0.95 0.34 2.37
N TRP A 133 0.65 1.61 2.59
CA TRP A 133 0.69 2.20 3.93
C TRP A 133 -0.73 2.35 4.45
N LEU A 134 -1.04 1.63 5.53
CA LEU A 134 -2.29 1.73 6.25
C LEU A 134 -2.05 2.43 7.58
N ALA A 135 -2.82 3.48 7.89
CA ALA A 135 -2.71 4.18 9.16
C ALA A 135 -4.02 4.89 9.56
N ALA A 136 -4.07 5.36 10.80
CA ALA A 136 -5.07 6.32 11.27
C ALA A 136 -4.37 7.61 11.79
N PRO A 137 -3.97 8.55 10.91
CA PRO A 137 -3.10 9.67 11.27
C PRO A 137 -3.63 10.61 12.37
N GLY A 138 -4.95 10.75 12.50
CA GLY A 138 -5.54 11.59 13.55
C GLY A 138 -5.05 13.03 13.51
N GLU A 139 -4.43 13.49 14.60
CA GLU A 139 -3.89 14.84 14.74
C GLU A 139 -2.59 15.05 13.93
N ASP A 140 -1.86 13.98 13.62
CA ASP A 140 -0.57 13.99 12.89
C ASP A 140 -0.75 13.94 11.37
N ALA A 141 -1.93 14.31 10.87
CA ALA A 141 -2.26 14.24 9.44
C ALA A 141 -1.36 15.16 8.59
N ASP A 142 -0.89 16.28 9.14
CA ASP A 142 0.03 17.21 8.48
C ASP A 142 1.42 16.59 8.32
N VAL A 143 1.96 15.94 9.36
CA VAL A 143 3.24 15.23 9.30
C VAL A 143 3.18 14.13 8.25
N VAL A 144 2.14 13.31 8.26
CA VAL A 144 1.93 12.25 7.26
C VAL A 144 1.84 12.83 5.84
N HIS A 145 1.17 13.96 5.67
CA HIS A 145 1.08 14.62 4.37
C HIS A 145 2.44 15.12 3.87
N ASP A 146 3.21 15.75 4.76
CA ASP A 146 4.55 16.24 4.43
C ASP A 146 5.49 15.09 4.06
N THR A 147 5.42 13.95 4.78
CA THR A 147 6.12 12.71 4.42
C THR A 147 5.69 12.23 3.03
N LEU A 148 4.39 12.16 2.72
CA LEU A 148 3.95 11.74 1.38
C LEU A 148 4.46 12.66 0.26
N CYS A 149 4.53 13.98 0.50
CA CYS A 149 5.10 14.90 -0.49
C CYS A 149 6.64 14.83 -0.57
N SER A 150 7.35 14.44 0.49
CA SER A 150 8.80 14.20 0.45
C SER A 150 9.15 12.90 -0.29
N LEU A 151 8.26 11.91 -0.25
CA LEU A 151 8.39 10.59 -0.87
C LEU A 151 7.79 10.50 -2.28
N ASP A 152 7.64 11.61 -3.00
CA ASP A 152 7.10 11.60 -4.36
C ASP A 152 7.88 10.63 -5.28
N GLY A 153 7.16 9.73 -5.95
CA GLY A 153 7.75 8.69 -6.80
C GLY A 153 8.12 7.36 -6.10
N ALA A 154 7.88 7.23 -4.80
CA ALA A 154 8.12 6.02 -4.00
C ALA A 154 7.13 4.84 -4.25
N ASP A 155 6.17 4.99 -5.18
CA ASP A 155 5.08 4.01 -5.43
C ASP A 155 4.33 3.59 -4.14
N ILE A 156 4.07 4.60 -3.29
CA ILE A 156 3.30 4.45 -2.05
C ILE A 156 1.81 4.58 -2.36
N ILE A 157 1.03 3.65 -1.84
CA ILE A 157 -0.43 3.66 -1.83
C ILE A 157 -0.84 3.88 -0.38
N ALA A 158 -1.09 5.14 -0.03
CA ALA A 158 -1.42 5.53 1.33
C ALA A 158 -2.94 5.58 1.52
N ILE A 159 -3.45 4.76 2.45
CA ILE A 159 -4.87 4.62 2.75
C ILE A 159 -5.08 4.82 4.26
N PHE A 160 -5.83 5.85 4.60
CA PHE A 160 -6.01 6.30 5.95
C PHE A 160 -7.42 6.05 6.45
N ARG A 161 -7.53 5.52 7.66
CA ARG A 161 -8.80 5.41 8.36
C ARG A 161 -9.20 6.78 8.91
N GLY A 162 -10.37 7.25 8.54
CA GLY A 162 -10.87 8.56 8.94
C GLY A 162 -10.94 9.56 7.79
N ALA A 163 -11.33 10.79 8.11
CA ALA A 163 -11.32 11.89 7.16
C ALA A 163 -9.87 12.25 6.83
N TRP A 164 -9.60 12.49 5.54
CA TRP A 164 -8.28 12.89 5.08
C TRP A 164 -8.34 14.30 4.48
N PRO A 165 -7.71 15.32 5.11
CA PRO A 165 -7.87 16.71 4.69
C PRO A 165 -7.02 17.08 3.45
N TYR A 166 -6.04 16.25 3.08
CA TYR A 166 -5.10 16.53 1.99
C TYR A 166 -5.37 15.76 0.69
N GLY A 167 -6.45 14.98 0.63
CA GLY A 167 -6.80 14.15 -0.52
C GLY A 167 -8.27 13.73 -0.50
N PRO A 168 -8.71 12.85 -1.43
CA PRO A 168 -10.08 12.40 -1.44
C PRO A 168 -10.37 11.53 -0.21
N THR A 169 -11.61 11.61 0.28
CA THR A 169 -12.13 10.71 1.32
C THR A 169 -13.29 9.92 0.74
N HIS A 170 -13.18 8.59 0.77
CA HIS A 170 -14.20 7.68 0.27
C HIS A 170 -15.15 7.23 1.39
N LEU A 171 -16.44 7.16 1.06
CA LEU A 171 -17.46 6.57 1.92
C LEU A 171 -17.58 5.06 1.65
N VAL A 172 -17.51 4.28 2.72
CA VAL A 172 -17.57 2.82 2.72
C VAL A 172 -18.77 2.38 3.57
N ASP A 173 -19.82 1.94 2.91
CA ASP A 173 -20.98 1.33 3.57
C ASP A 173 -20.65 -0.09 4.03
N ALA A 174 -21.56 -0.71 4.79
CA ALA A 174 -21.40 -2.07 5.29
C ALA A 174 -21.21 -3.10 4.17
N ASP A 175 -21.73 -2.82 2.97
CA ASP A 175 -21.66 -3.70 1.80
C ASP A 175 -20.51 -3.36 0.83
N GLY A 176 -19.75 -2.29 1.11
CA GLY A 176 -18.64 -1.86 0.24
C GLY A 176 -18.55 -0.36 -0.01
N PRO A 177 -17.55 0.06 -0.80
CA PRO A 177 -17.35 1.47 -1.17
C PRO A 177 -18.40 1.97 -2.15
N ARG A 178 -18.92 3.20 -1.94
CA ARG A 178 -20.01 3.77 -2.77
C ARG A 178 -19.63 4.12 -4.21
N GLN A 179 -18.35 4.42 -4.49
CA GLN A 179 -17.93 5.06 -5.75
C GLN A 179 -16.70 4.40 -6.41
N VAL A 180 -16.52 3.09 -6.27
CA VAL A 180 -15.31 2.39 -6.76
C VAL A 180 -15.69 1.28 -7.78
N PRO A 181 -14.87 0.95 -8.81
CA PRO A 181 -15.33 0.32 -10.05
C PRO A 181 -15.78 -1.16 -10.01
N SER A 182 -16.01 -1.78 -8.86
CA SER A 182 -16.41 -3.20 -8.82
C SER A 182 -17.02 -3.61 -7.49
N GLN A 183 -17.89 -4.62 -7.51
CA GLN A 183 -18.33 -5.36 -6.33
C GLN A 183 -17.10 -5.94 -5.63
N LEU A 184 -16.71 -5.32 -4.52
CA LEU A 184 -15.64 -5.77 -3.64
C LEU A 184 -16.30 -6.37 -2.40
N GLU A 185 -16.08 -7.65 -2.17
CA GLU A 185 -16.56 -8.34 -0.97
C GLU A 185 -15.68 -7.93 0.22
N LEU A 186 -16.28 -7.23 1.20
CA LEU A 186 -15.58 -6.81 2.41
C LEU A 186 -15.38 -8.00 3.34
N LEU A 187 -14.16 -8.19 3.81
CA LEU A 187 -13.85 -9.25 4.76
C LEU A 187 -14.17 -8.84 6.19
N SER A 188 -14.89 -9.70 6.90
CA SER A 188 -14.88 -9.73 8.36
C SER A 188 -13.48 -10.10 8.88
N ALA A 189 -13.24 -9.87 10.18
CA ALA A 189 -11.98 -10.29 10.82
C ALA A 189 -11.73 -11.79 10.66
N SER A 190 -12.74 -12.63 10.95
CA SER A 190 -12.63 -14.09 10.84
C SER A 190 -12.36 -14.58 9.42
N GLU A 191 -12.98 -13.97 8.40
CA GLU A 191 -12.73 -14.34 7.00
C GLU A 191 -11.32 -13.94 6.55
N ALA A 192 -10.86 -12.76 6.98
CA ALA A 192 -9.51 -12.30 6.68
C ALA A 192 -8.46 -13.21 7.34
N ILE A 193 -8.66 -13.60 8.61
CA ILE A 193 -7.83 -14.57 9.33
C ILE A 193 -7.82 -15.93 8.62
N GLY A 194 -9.00 -16.42 8.22
CA GLY A 194 -9.12 -17.66 7.46
C GLY A 194 -8.33 -17.63 6.15
N LYS A 195 -8.32 -16.50 5.44
CA LYS A 195 -7.54 -16.33 4.21
C LYS A 195 -6.02 -16.27 4.46
N LEU A 196 -5.60 -15.57 5.52
CA LEU A 196 -4.19 -15.41 5.91
C LEU A 196 -3.59 -16.75 6.37
N THR A 197 -4.36 -17.57 7.09
CA THR A 197 -3.92 -18.88 7.58
C THR A 197 -3.94 -19.97 6.51
N ALA A 198 -4.83 -19.86 5.51
CA ALA A 198 -4.91 -20.81 4.40
C ALA A 198 -3.84 -20.62 3.31
N SER A 199 -3.04 -19.55 3.38
CA SER A 199 -2.09 -19.14 2.33
C SER A 199 -0.63 -19.20 2.83
N PRO A 200 0.00 -20.38 2.99
CA PRO A 200 1.35 -20.55 3.58
C PRO A 200 2.49 -20.21 2.63
#